data_AF-A0A0Q6V4J4-F1
#
_entry.id   AF-A0A0Q6V4J4-F1
#
_cell.length_a   1.000
_cell.length_b   1.000
_cell.length_c   1.000
_cell.angle_alpha   90.00
_cell.angle_beta   90.00
_cell.angle_gamma   90.00
#
_symmetry.space_group_name_H-M   'P 1'
#
loop_
_entity.id
_entity.type
_entity.pdbx_description
1 polymer ?
#
loop_
_entity_poly.entity_id
_entity_poly.type
_entity_poly.pdbx_seq_one_letter_code
_entity_poly.pdbx_strand_id
1 'polypeptide(L)'
;MSSPSAAASPLHSLAWMAGALATSAAVVIGAVLAVVFAATVVVVGFIGSALFGLAAFAFRGRKVGKARDGDPSLIEARNVGGHSWVAYGWNERP
;
A
#
# COMPACT_ATOMS: atom_id res chain seq x y z
N MET A 1 24.90 -50.95 -44.47
CA MET A 1 24.31 -50.87 -43.12
C MET A 1 23.22 -49.80 -43.15
N SER A 2 21.99 -50.23 -43.41
CA SER A 2 20.80 -49.39 -43.37
C SER A 2 20.44 -49.19 -41.90
N SER A 3 20.69 -47.99 -41.37
CA SER A 3 20.17 -47.59 -40.06
C SER A 3 18.64 -47.65 -40.12
N PRO A 4 17.97 -48.38 -39.21
CA PRO A 4 16.52 -48.28 -39.13
C PRO A 4 16.20 -46.85 -38.73
N SER A 5 15.51 -46.11 -39.60
CA SER A 5 14.79 -44.91 -39.20
C SER A 5 13.88 -45.35 -38.06
N ALA A 6 14.31 -45.06 -36.83
CA ALA A 6 13.51 -45.26 -35.63
C ALA A 6 12.25 -44.41 -35.84
N ALA A 7 11.17 -45.07 -36.27
CA ALA A 7 9.86 -44.46 -36.36
C ALA A 7 9.55 -43.92 -34.97
N ALA A 8 9.57 -42.59 -34.83
CA ALA A 8 9.19 -41.94 -33.59
C ALA A 8 7.79 -42.46 -33.24
N SER A 9 7.66 -43.07 -32.06
CA SER A 9 6.40 -43.67 -31.64
C SER A 9 5.31 -42.59 -31.64
N PRO A 10 4.11 -42.84 -32.20
CA PRO A 10 3.02 -41.86 -32.23
C PRO A 10 2.67 -41.34 -30.83
N LEU A 11 2.86 -42.16 -29.79
CA LEU A 11 2.70 -41.76 -28.39
C LEU A 11 3.68 -40.67 -27.96
N HIS A 12 4.91 -40.66 -28.50
CA HIS A 12 5.90 -39.62 -28.23
C HIS A 12 5.46 -38.27 -28.80
N SER A 13 4.95 -38.25 -30.03
CA SER A 13 4.39 -37.04 -30.64
C SER A 13 3.16 -36.52 -29.88
N LEU A 14 2.25 -37.41 -29.46
CA LEU A 14 1.10 -37.03 -28.64
C LEU A 14 1.53 -36.47 -27.28
N ALA A 15 2.50 -37.10 -26.62
CA ALA A 15 3.02 -36.62 -25.34
C ALA A 15 3.65 -35.23 -25.48
N TRP A 16 4.38 -34.98 -26.56
CA TRP A 16 4.97 -33.67 -26.84
C TRP A 16 3.90 -32.59 -27.07
N MET A 17 2.88 -32.88 -27.87
CA MET A 17 1.76 -31.96 -28.10
C MET A 17 0.95 -31.69 -26.83
N ALA A 18 0.66 -32.72 -26.04
CA ALA A 18 -0.03 -32.57 -24.76
C ALA A 18 0.78 -31.72 -23.78
N GLY A 19 2.11 -31.93 -23.73
CA GLY A 19 3.03 -31.10 -22.95
C GLY A 19 3.00 -29.64 -23.39
N ALA A 20 3.11 -29.37 -24.69
CA ALA A 20 3.04 -28.02 -25.24
C ALA A 20 1.72 -27.32 -24.89
N LEU A 21 0.59 -28.04 -25.01
CA LEU A 21 -0.72 -27.52 -24.64
C LEU A 21 -0.81 -27.22 -23.14
N ALA A 22 -0.35 -28.14 -22.29
CA ALA A 22 -0.34 -27.96 -20.84
C ALA A 22 0.51 -26.75 -20.42
N THR A 23 1.70 -26.57 -21.00
CA THR A 23 2.54 -25.39 -20.74
C THR A 23 1.85 -24.11 -21.19
N SER A 24 1.21 -24.10 -22.36
CA SER A 24 0.47 -22.92 -22.83
C SER A 24 -0.67 -22.53 -21.87
N ALA A 25 -1.44 -23.51 -21.39
CA ALA A 25 -2.50 -23.30 -20.42
C ALA A 25 -1.95 -22.77 -19.08
N ALA A 26 -0.84 -23.36 -18.60
CA ALA A 26 -0.18 -22.92 -17.38
C ALA A 26 0.29 -21.47 -17.46
N VAL A 27 0.84 -21.05 -18.62
CA VAL A 27 1.26 -19.65 -18.85
C VAL A 27 0.06 -18.70 -18.79
N VAL A 28 -1.06 -19.06 -19.43
CA VAL A 28 -2.28 -18.23 -19.40
C VAL A 28 -2.80 -18.08 -17.97
N ILE A 29 -2.89 -19.19 -17.22
CA ILE A 29 -3.34 -19.16 -15.83
C ILE A 29 -2.39 -18.32 -14.97
N GLY A 30 -1.07 -18.52 -15.12
CA GLY A 30 -0.06 -17.74 -14.43
C GLY A 30 -0.14 -16.24 -14.73
N ALA A 31 -0.36 -15.87 -15.99
CA ALA A 31 -0.55 -14.48 -16.39
C ALA A 31 -1.80 -13.86 -15.75
N VAL A 32 -2.93 -14.58 -15.74
CA VAL A 32 -4.17 -14.12 -15.08
C VAL A 32 -3.93 -13.91 -13.58
N LEU A 33 -3.31 -14.88 -12.91
CA LEU A 33 -2.97 -14.77 -11.48
C LEU A 33 -2.04 -13.58 -11.21
N ALA A 34 -1.02 -13.38 -12.06
CA ALA A 34 -0.10 -12.27 -11.95
C ALA A 34 -0.81 -10.92 -12.11
N VAL A 35 -1.76 -10.79 -13.04
CA VAL A 35 -2.55 -9.56 -13.22
C VAL A 35 -3.43 -9.28 -12.00
N VAL A 36 -4.13 -10.28 -11.47
CA VAL A 36 -4.97 -10.12 -10.27
C VAL A 36 -4.12 -9.74 -9.06
N PHE A 37 -2.96 -10.38 -8.91
CA PHE A 37 -2.01 -10.05 -7.86
C PHE A 37 -1.50 -8.61 -8.00
N ALA A 38 -1.07 -8.23 -9.20
CA ALA A 38 -0.60 -6.87 -9.49
C ALA A 38 -1.68 -5.82 -9.19
N ALA A 39 -2.93 -6.06 -9.61
CA ALA A 39 -4.06 -5.20 -9.30
C ALA A 39 -4.26 -5.05 -7.79
N THR A 40 -4.16 -6.14 -7.04
CA THR A 40 -4.26 -6.13 -5.57
C THR A 40 -3.14 -5.30 -4.94
N VAL A 41 -1.90 -5.48 -5.39
CA VAL A 41 -0.74 -4.71 -4.92
C VAL A 41 -0.90 -3.23 -5.23
N VAL A 42 -1.45 -2.87 -6.40
CA VAL A 42 -1.75 -1.47 -6.75
C VAL A 42 -2.76 -0.87 -5.78
N VAL A 43 -3.85 -1.57 -5.46
CA VAL A 43 -4.86 -1.09 -4.52
C VAL A 43 -4.27 -0.90 -3.13
N VAL A 44 -3.53 -1.89 -2.62
CA VAL A 44 -2.87 -1.82 -1.31
C VAL A 44 -1.84 -0.70 -1.28
N GLY A 45 -1.03 -0.56 -2.33
CA GLY A 45 -0.04 0.50 -2.46
C GLY A 45 -0.68 1.89 -2.52
N PHE A 46 -1.82 2.03 -3.20
CA PHE A 46 -2.58 3.28 -3.26
C PHE A 46 -3.15 3.67 -1.89
N ILE A 47 -3.86 2.74 -1.23
CA ILE A 47 -4.40 2.96 0.13
C ILE A 47 -3.26 3.24 1.10
N GLY A 48 -2.20 2.44 1.06
CA GLY A 48 -1.00 2.63 1.86
C GLY A 48 -0.40 4.02 1.65
N SER A 49 -0.21 4.44 0.41
CA SER A 49 0.34 5.78 0.08
C SER A 49 -0.54 6.92 0.60
N ALA A 50 -1.87 6.80 0.47
CA ALA A 50 -2.80 7.78 1.00
C ALA A 50 -2.71 7.88 2.54
N LEU A 51 -2.71 6.74 3.22
CA LEU A 51 -2.58 6.67 4.69
C LEU A 51 -1.23 7.18 5.18
N PHE A 52 -0.13 6.80 4.52
CA PHE A 52 1.21 7.29 4.85
C PHE A 52 1.34 8.79 4.60
N GLY A 53 0.79 9.30 3.50
CA GLY A 53 0.77 10.74 3.22
C GLY A 53 0.01 11.51 4.30
N LEU A 54 -1.17 11.03 4.69
CA LEU A 54 -1.96 11.63 5.77
C LEU A 54 -1.24 11.55 7.12
N ALA A 55 -0.67 10.40 7.46
CA ALA A 55 0.09 10.23 8.70
C ALA A 55 1.30 11.18 8.75
N ALA A 56 2.07 11.26 7.66
CA ALA A 56 3.19 12.18 7.54
C ALA A 56 2.75 13.65 7.70
N PHE A 57 1.63 14.02 7.08
CA PHE A 57 1.04 15.35 7.21
C PHE A 57 0.60 15.64 8.65
N ALA A 58 -0.10 14.71 9.32
CA ALA A 58 -0.51 14.86 10.71
C ALA A 58 0.67 15.01 11.67
N PHE A 59 1.75 14.23 11.48
CA PHE A 59 2.97 14.36 12.24
C PHE A 59 3.66 15.72 11.99
N ARG A 60 3.65 16.22 10.76
CA ARG A 60 4.16 17.57 10.45
C ARG A 60 3.34 18.64 11.16
N GLY A 61 2.01 18.53 11.14
CA GLY A 61 1.09 19.45 11.82
C GLY A 61 1.30 19.49 13.33
N ARG A 62 1.47 18.34 13.99
CA ARG A 62 1.80 18.29 15.44
C ARG A 62 3.11 19.02 15.76
N LYS A 63 4.14 18.90 14.92
CA LYS A 63 5.40 19.62 15.13
C LYS A 63 5.22 21.14 15.05
N VAL A 64 4.35 21.60 14.15
CA VAL A 64 4.04 23.03 14.00
C VAL A 64 3.14 23.55 15.14
N GLY A 65 2.16 22.76 15.58
CA GLY A 65 1.30 23.11 16.71
C GLY A 65 2.05 23.19 18.04
N LYS A 66 2.95 22.23 18.29
CA LYS A 66 3.78 22.22 19.51
C LYS A 66 4.78 23.38 19.58
N ALA A 67 5.16 23.97 18.43
CA ALA A 67 5.97 25.19 18.41
C ALA A 67 5.14 26.45 18.77
N ARG A 68 3.80 26.39 18.69
CA ARG A 68 2.88 27.49 19.01
C ARG A 68 2.37 27.47 20.46
N ASP A 69 2.42 26.32 21.15
CA ASP A 69 2.12 26.21 22.59
C ASP A 69 3.08 27.01 23.51
N GLY A 70 4.14 27.60 22.94
CA GLY A 70 5.10 28.43 23.67
C GLY A 70 4.94 29.93 23.42
N ASP A 71 3.83 30.39 22.82
CA ASP A 71 3.59 31.82 22.59
C ASP A 71 2.89 32.45 23.82
N PRO A 72 3.62 33.20 24.66
CA PRO A 72 3.07 33.80 25.88
C PRO A 72 2.03 34.90 25.61
N SER A 73 1.82 35.30 24.35
CA SER A 73 0.79 36.28 23.97
C SER A 73 -0.58 35.66 23.66
N LEU A 74 -0.68 34.32 23.63
CA LEU A 74 -1.93 33.64 23.34
C LEU A 74 -2.83 33.56 24.58
N ILE A 75 -4.07 34.03 24.43
CA ILE A 75 -5.13 33.92 25.42
C ILE A 75 -5.64 32.47 25.39
N GLU A 76 -5.22 31.63 26.33
CA GLU A 76 -5.66 30.24 26.42
C GLU A 76 -7.02 30.14 27.10
N ALA A 77 -8.05 29.73 26.35
CA ALA A 77 -9.35 29.38 26.92
C ALA A 77 -9.29 27.96 27.50
N ARG A 78 -9.17 27.83 28.82
CA ARG A 78 -9.13 26.54 29.51
C ARG A 78 -10.50 26.23 30.09
N ASN A 79 -11.07 25.09 29.70
CA ASN A 79 -12.29 24.59 30.31
C ASN A 79 -11.95 24.05 31.70
N VAL A 80 -12.40 24.77 32.73
CA VAL A 80 -12.11 24.49 34.16
C VAL A 80 -13.13 23.53 34.80
N GLY A 81 -13.95 22.87 33.99
CA GLY A 81 -15.00 21.95 34.45
C GLY A 81 -16.32 22.70 34.70
N GLY A 82 -17.38 22.27 34.00
CA GLY A 82 -18.71 22.89 34.02
C GLY A 82 -19.10 23.52 32.68
N HIS A 83 -19.97 24.55 32.70
CA HIS A 83 -20.46 25.29 31.52
C HIS A 83 -19.68 26.58 31.20
N SER A 84 -18.63 26.91 31.96
CA SER A 84 -17.86 28.14 31.79
C SER A 84 -16.51 27.88 31.12
N TRP A 85 -16.29 28.55 29.99
CA TRP A 85 -14.98 28.66 29.37
C TRP A 85 -14.32 29.95 29.89
N VAL A 86 -13.16 29.82 30.52
CA VAL A 86 -12.40 30.97 31.04
C VAL A 86 -11.17 31.16 30.18
N ALA A 87 -11.07 32.35 29.58
CA ALA A 87 -9.89 32.81 28.87
C ALA A 87 -8.85 33.31 29.88
N TYR A 88 -7.74 32.59 30.02
CA TYR A 88 -6.57 33.04 30.76
C TYR A 88 -5.63 33.76 29.79
N GLY A 89 -5.58 35.09 29.89
CA GLY A 89 -4.51 35.92 29.33
C GLY A 89 -3.65 36.41 30.49
N TRP A 90 -2.42 35.94 30.57
CA TRP A 90 -1.49 36.31 31.64
C TRP A 90 -1.01 37.74 31.42
N ASN A 91 -1.31 38.65 32.36
CA ASN A 91 -0.73 39.98 32.40
C ASN A 91 0.56 39.87 33.22
N GLU A 92 1.73 39.72 32.56
CA GLU A 92 3.01 40.04 33.20
C GLU A 92 2.99 41.52 33.54
N ARG A 93 2.70 41.82 34.81
CA ARG A 93 2.95 43.14 35.36
C ARG A 93 4.44 43.17 35.76
N PRO A 94 5.14 44.28 35.49
CA PRO A 94 6.60 44.41 35.64
C PRO A 94 7.10 44.17 37.06
#